data_AF-A0A847EU71-F1
#
_entry.id   AF-A0A847EU71-F1
#
_cell.length_a   1.000
_cell.length_b   1.000
_cell.length_c   1.000
_cell.angle_alpha   90.00
_cell.angle_beta   90.00
_cell.angle_gamma   90.00
#
_symmetry.space_group_name_H-M   'P 1'
#
loop_
_entity.id
_entity.type
_entity.pdbx_description
1 polymer ?
#
loop_
_entity_poly.entity_id
_entity_poly.type
_entity_poly.pdbx_seq_one_letter_code
_entity_poly.pdbx_strand_id
1 'polypeptide(L)'
;MISYISGKVLKNVIGKNGYVDVLTNAGIGYRVFVTLHFTYSDINSEISIYTSFQVREDSQTLYGFNTQQERDFFEELLNVSGIGPKSAISILSTYSIDKIKEIVAQGDSKLLSKAPGLGIKGAQK
;
A
#
# COMPACT_ATOMS: atom_id res chain seq x y z
N MET A 1 11.30 -12.21 1.85
CA MET A 1 9.90 -11.70 1.81
C MET A 1 9.54 -11.43 0.36
N ILE A 2 8.30 -11.63 -0.08
CA ILE A 2 7.90 -11.39 -1.49
C ILE A 2 7.93 -9.88 -1.72
N SER A 3 8.93 -9.40 -2.46
CA SER A 3 9.23 -7.97 -2.64
C SER A 3 8.82 -7.40 -4.00
N TYR A 4 8.50 -8.29 -4.94
CA TYR A 4 8.16 -7.97 -6.32
C TYR A 4 7.32 -9.10 -6.92
N ILE A 5 6.30 -8.75 -7.70
CA ILE A 5 5.46 -9.67 -8.45
C ILE A 5 5.34 -9.16 -9.88
N SER A 6 5.49 -10.06 -10.86
CA SER A 6 5.28 -9.77 -12.27
C SER A 6 4.45 -10.88 -12.91
N GLY A 7 3.58 -10.48 -13.84
CA GLY A 7 2.75 -11.40 -14.60
C GLY A 7 1.49 -10.72 -15.13
N LYS A 8 0.54 -11.54 -15.54
CA LYS A 8 -0.67 -11.12 -16.24
C LYS A 8 -1.77 -10.69 -15.27
N VAL A 9 -2.41 -9.53 -15.53
CA VAL A 9 -3.58 -9.08 -14.77
C VAL A 9 -4.78 -9.97 -15.07
N LEU A 10 -5.33 -10.60 -14.02
CA LEU A 10 -6.58 -11.37 -14.10
C LEU A 10 -7.79 -10.51 -13.73
N LYS A 11 -7.63 -9.62 -12.75
CA LYS A 11 -8.72 -8.81 -12.23
C LYS A 11 -8.18 -7.54 -11.56
N ASN A 12 -8.91 -6.45 -11.76
CA ASN A 12 -8.72 -5.19 -11.02
C ASN A 12 -9.98 -4.85 -10.24
N VAL A 13 -9.81 -4.41 -9.00
CA VAL A 13 -10.86 -3.76 -8.21
C VAL A 13 -10.36 -2.38 -7.81
N ILE A 14 -11.03 -1.36 -8.32
CA ILE A 14 -10.68 0.05 -8.09
C ILE A 14 -11.56 0.60 -6.97
N GLY A 15 -10.95 1.38 -6.08
CA GLY A 15 -11.65 2.10 -5.03
C GLY A 15 -11.13 1.76 -3.64
N LYS A 16 -12.01 1.87 -2.64
CA LYS A 16 -11.66 1.57 -1.25
C LYS A 16 -11.36 0.08 -1.09
N ASN A 17 -10.18 -0.24 -0.55
CA ASN A 17 -9.63 -1.61 -0.50
C ASN A 17 -9.39 -2.21 -1.89
N GLY A 18 -8.96 -1.39 -2.85
CA GLY A 18 -8.61 -1.85 -4.19
C GLY A 18 -7.54 -2.93 -4.18
N TYR A 19 -7.61 -3.83 -5.17
CA TYR A 19 -6.65 -4.90 -5.35
C TYR A 19 -6.50 -5.30 -6.81
N VAL A 20 -5.38 -5.95 -7.11
CA VAL A 20 -5.08 -6.58 -8.39
C VAL A 20 -4.84 -8.06 -8.15
N ASP A 21 -5.52 -8.93 -8.90
CA ASP A 21 -5.18 -10.35 -8.96
C ASP A 21 -4.23 -10.56 -10.15
N VAL A 22 -3.02 -11.05 -9.90
CA VAL A 22 -1.93 -11.24 -10.88
C VAL A 22 -1.61 -12.73 -11.03
N LEU A 23 -1.59 -13.24 -12.26
CA LEU A 23 -1.12 -14.57 -12.60
C LEU A 23 0.35 -14.51 -13.02
N THR A 24 1.22 -15.09 -12.19
CA THR A 24 2.64 -15.23 -12.52
C THR A 24 2.85 -16.22 -13.68
N ASN A 25 4.00 -16.12 -14.35
CA ASN A 25 4.39 -17.05 -15.42
C ASN A 25 4.51 -18.50 -14.95
N ALA A 26 4.68 -18.73 -13.64
CA ALA A 26 4.70 -20.05 -13.03
C ALA A 26 3.30 -20.63 -12.77
N GLY A 27 2.23 -19.93 -13.14
CA GLY A 27 0.84 -20.37 -12.96
C GLY A 27 0.26 -20.10 -11.57
N ILE A 28 0.93 -19.32 -10.73
CA ILE A 28 0.45 -18.95 -9.38
C ILE A 28 -0.26 -17.60 -9.43
N GLY A 29 -1.47 -17.55 -8.88
CA GLY A 29 -2.26 -16.32 -8.72
C GLY A 29 -2.02 -15.66 -7.36
N TYR A 30 -1.70 -14.37 -7.37
CA TYR A 30 -1.59 -13.55 -6.16
C TYR A 30 -2.62 -12.44 -6.16
N ARG A 31 -3.26 -12.22 -5.01
CA ARG A 31 -4.00 -10.99 -4.73
C ARG A 31 -3.08 -9.99 -4.07
N VAL A 32 -2.99 -8.79 -4.65
CA VAL A 32 -2.18 -7.69 -4.15
C VAL A 32 -3.08 -6.49 -3.87
N PHE A 33 -3.17 -6.08 -2.61
CA PHE A 33 -3.91 -4.88 -2.21
C PHE A 33 -3.09 -3.63 -2.53
N VAL A 34 -3.72 -2.60 -3.08
CA VAL A 34 -3.01 -1.43 -3.60
C VAL A 34 -3.58 -0.14 -3.04
N THR A 35 -2.83 0.96 -3.18
CA THR A 35 -3.28 2.30 -2.80
C THR A 35 -4.35 2.81 -3.79
N LEU A 36 -5.09 3.85 -3.39
CA LEU A 36 -6.10 4.47 -4.25
C LEU A 36 -5.51 5.03 -5.56
N HIS A 37 -4.25 5.46 -5.52
CA HIS A 37 -3.53 6.07 -6.65
C HIS A 37 -2.73 5.06 -7.47
N PHE A 38 -2.89 3.76 -7.21
CA PHE A 38 -2.22 2.72 -7.98
C PHE A 38 -2.59 2.80 -9.46
N THR A 39 -1.60 2.61 -10.34
CA THR A 39 -1.81 2.64 -11.78
C THR A 39 -2.14 1.24 -12.27
N TYR A 40 -3.40 1.03 -12.66
CA TYR A 40 -3.87 -0.26 -13.12
C TYR A 40 -3.50 -0.48 -14.59
N SER A 41 -3.13 -1.71 -14.93
CA SER A 41 -3.01 -2.17 -16.31
C SER A 41 -4.29 -2.91 -16.73
N ASP A 42 -4.57 -2.98 -18.03
CA ASP A 42 -5.77 -3.64 -18.54
C ASP A 42 -5.80 -5.13 -18.17
N ILE A 43 -7.01 -5.69 -18.04
CA ILE A 43 -7.15 -7.15 -17.87
C ILE A 43 -6.48 -7.84 -19.05
N ASN A 44 -5.74 -8.91 -18.77
CA ASN A 44 -4.88 -9.65 -19.68
C ASN A 44 -3.58 -8.99 -20.12
N SER A 45 -3.25 -7.79 -19.63
CA SER A 45 -1.94 -7.19 -19.85
C SER A 45 -0.91 -7.64 -18.80
N GLU A 46 0.37 -7.48 -19.11
CA GLU A 46 1.47 -7.68 -18.17
C GLU A 46 1.56 -6.50 -17.19
N ILE A 47 1.78 -6.82 -15.92
CA ILE A 47 2.01 -5.84 -14.86
C ILE A 47 3.21 -6.27 -14.00
N SER A 48 3.87 -5.29 -13.42
CA SER A 48 4.93 -5.48 -12.44
C SER A 48 4.66 -4.61 -11.23
N ILE A 49 4.74 -5.19 -10.05
CA ILE A 49 4.30 -4.58 -8.80
C ILE A 49 5.39 -4.76 -7.75
N TYR A 50 5.83 -3.66 -7.14
CA TYR A 50 6.65 -3.71 -5.93
C TYR A 50 5.77 -4.07 -4.75
N THR A 51 6.15 -5.07 -3.97
CA THR A 51 5.28 -5.59 -2.92
C THR A 51 5.92 -5.57 -1.54
N SER A 52 5.09 -5.41 -0.52
CA SER A 52 5.41 -5.69 0.88
C SER A 52 4.52 -6.83 1.38
N PHE A 53 5.12 -7.95 1.75
CA PHE A 53 4.43 -9.14 2.24
C PHE A 53 4.34 -9.17 3.77
N GLN A 54 3.15 -8.90 4.28
CA GLN A 54 2.86 -8.77 5.70
C GLN A 54 2.30 -10.09 6.25
N VAL A 55 2.97 -10.65 7.25
CA VAL A 55 2.56 -11.89 7.92
C VAL A 55 2.10 -11.57 9.33
N ARG A 56 0.91 -12.03 9.67
CA ARG A 56 0.31 -12.01 11.01
C ARG A 56 -0.05 -13.45 11.38
N GLU A 57 -0.44 -13.66 12.63
CA GLU A 57 -0.83 -14.98 13.14
C GLU A 57 -1.97 -15.61 12.33
N ASP A 58 -2.92 -14.80 11.86
CA ASP A 58 -4.15 -15.23 11.18
C ASP A 58 -4.18 -14.90 9.69
N SER A 59 -3.17 -14.22 9.16
CA SER A 59 -3.25 -13.65 7.82
C SER A 59 -1.90 -13.41 7.16
N GLN A 60 -1.87 -13.59 5.84
CA GLN A 60 -0.76 -13.27 4.96
C GLN A 60 -1.28 -12.33 3.88
N THR A 61 -0.73 -11.13 3.79
CA THR A 61 -1.26 -10.07 2.91
C THR A 61 -0.14 -9.46 2.08
N LEU A 62 -0.38 -9.30 0.78
CA LEU A 62 0.50 -8.55 -0.11
C LEU A 62 -0.06 -7.14 -0.31
N TYR A 63 0.78 -6.15 -0.07
CA TYR A 63 0.53 -4.76 -0.42
C TYR A 63 1.40 -4.37 -1.61
N GLY A 64 0.84 -3.67 -2.60
CA GLY A 64 1.48 -3.37 -3.87
C GLY A 64 1.57 -1.88 -4.15
N PHE A 65 2.64 -1.50 -4.85
CA PHE A 65 3.02 -0.12 -5.13
C PHE A 65 3.56 0.01 -6.56
N ASN A 66 3.37 1.17 -7.18
CA ASN A 66 3.85 1.46 -8.54
C ASN A 66 5.37 1.58 -8.55
N THR A 67 5.94 2.09 -7.45
CA THR A 67 7.38 2.34 -7.33
C THR A 67 7.96 1.68 -6.09
N GLN A 68 9.26 1.40 -6.13
CA GLN A 68 9.99 0.94 -4.96
C GLN A 68 9.94 1.98 -3.82
N GLN A 69 10.00 3.27 -4.15
CA GLN A 69 9.97 4.35 -3.16
C GLN A 69 8.67 4.36 -2.33
N GLU A 70 7.53 4.10 -2.97
CA GLU A 70 6.24 3.97 -2.29
C GLU A 70 6.20 2.76 -1.35
N ARG A 71 6.76 1.62 -1.78
CA ARG A 71 6.89 0.42 -0.94
C ARG A 71 7.78 0.70 0.28
N ASP A 72 8.94 1.29 0.06
CA ASP A 72 9.91 1.55 1.12
C ASP A 72 9.34 2.54 2.14
N PHE A 73 8.65 3.58 1.68
CA PHE A 73 7.95 4.53 2.55
C PHE A 73 6.80 3.88 3.31
N PHE A 74 6.06 2.96 2.69
CA PHE A 74 5.05 2.17 3.39
C PHE A 74 5.66 1.36 4.55
N GLU A 75 6.81 0.71 4.32
CA GLU A 75 7.50 -0.06 5.36
C GLU A 75 8.06 0.83 6.48
N GLU A 76 8.56 2.02 6.15
CA GLU A 76 8.93 3.04 7.14
C GLU A 76 7.74 3.45 8.03
N LEU A 77 6.56 3.65 7.44
CA LEU A 77 5.35 3.97 8.20
C LEU A 77 4.99 2.85 9.19
N LEU A 78 5.23 1.57 8.86
CA LEU A 78 4.94 0.45 9.77
C LEU A 78 5.84 0.43 11.02
N ASN A 79 7.00 1.09 10.97
CA ASN A 79 7.89 1.21 12.12
C ASN A 79 7.37 2.23 13.15
N VAL A 80 6.40 3.06 12.78
CA VAL A 80 5.78 4.03 13.68
C VAL A 80 4.75 3.32 14.57
N SER A 81 4.95 3.43 15.88
CA SER A 81 4.10 2.75 16.87
C SER A 81 2.62 3.13 16.72
N GLY A 82 1.78 2.16 16.37
CA GLY A 82 0.34 2.37 16.18
C GLY A 82 -0.09 2.62 14.74
N ILE A 83 0.85 2.64 13.79
CA ILE A 83 0.55 2.58 12.36
C ILE A 83 0.63 1.12 11.90
N GLY A 84 -0.51 0.58 11.48
CA GLY A 84 -0.57 -0.74 10.85
C GLY A 84 -0.70 -0.65 9.32
N PRO A 85 -0.59 -1.79 8.60
CA PRO A 85 -0.69 -1.85 7.14
C PRO A 85 -1.92 -1.17 6.55
N LYS A 86 -3.10 -1.34 7.16
CA LYS A 86 -4.34 -0.68 6.71
C LYS A 86 -4.24 0.85 6.82
N SER A 87 -3.72 1.36 7.93
CA SER A 87 -3.53 2.80 8.15
C SER A 87 -2.46 3.35 7.21
N ALA A 88 -1.35 2.63 7.02
CA ALA A 88 -0.28 3.03 6.11
C ALA A 88 -0.75 3.11 4.64
N ILE A 89 -1.51 2.12 4.15
CA ILE A 89 -2.17 2.21 2.82
C ILE A 89 -3.10 3.41 2.76
N SER A 90 -3.87 3.68 3.81
CA SER A 90 -4.79 4.81 3.82
C SER A 90 -4.06 6.15 3.79
N ILE A 91 -2.94 6.28 4.49
CA ILE A 91 -2.09 7.48 4.47
C ILE A 91 -1.58 7.71 3.03
N LEU A 92 -0.98 6.68 2.42
CA LEU A 92 -0.48 6.73 1.03
C LEU A 92 -1.58 6.87 -0.03
N SER A 93 -2.83 6.55 0.32
CA SER A 93 -4.00 6.79 -0.54
C SER A 93 -4.61 8.19 -0.35
N THR A 94 -4.17 8.93 0.67
CA THR A 94 -4.69 10.27 0.99
C THR A 94 -3.67 11.36 0.62
N TYR A 95 -2.38 11.07 0.78
CA TYR A 95 -1.30 12.02 0.62
C TYR A 95 -0.17 11.41 -0.20
N SER A 96 0.47 12.24 -1.03
CA SER A 96 1.76 11.89 -1.62
C SER A 96 2.85 11.82 -0.55
N ILE A 97 3.94 11.10 -0.82
CA ILE A 97 5.10 11.00 0.06
C ILE A 97 5.61 12.40 0.45
N ASP A 98 5.72 13.30 -0.51
CA ASP A 98 6.19 14.67 -0.26
C ASP A 98 5.24 15.45 0.65
N LYS A 99 3.93 15.27 0.46
CA LYS A 99 2.94 15.92 1.33
C LYS A 99 3.00 15.37 2.76
N ILE A 100 3.24 14.07 2.92
CA ILE A 100 3.41 13.45 4.24
C ILE A 100 4.65 14.04 4.94
N LYS A 101 5.78 14.13 4.24
CA LYS A 101 7.01 14.74 4.76
C LYS A 101 6.79 16.18 5.21
N GLU A 102 6.05 16.96 4.41
CA GLU A 102 5.69 18.34 4.74
C GLU A 102 4.83 18.40 6.03
N ILE A 103 3.78 17.58 6.12
CA ILE A 103 2.89 17.55 7.29
C ILE A 103 3.66 17.17 8.57
N VAL A 104 4.55 16.18 8.47
CA VAL A 104 5.42 15.75 9.58
C VAL A 104 6.37 16.88 9.98
N ALA A 105 7.02 17.55 9.03
CA ALA A 105 7.93 18.67 9.30
C ALA A 105 7.23 19.88 9.96
N GLN A 106 5.96 20.10 9.64
CA GLN A 106 5.13 21.15 10.25
C GLN A 106 4.51 20.74 11.60
N GLY A 107 4.61 19.45 11.99
CA GLY A 107 3.99 18.92 13.20
C GLY A 107 2.45 18.90 13.15
N ASP A 108 1.83 18.96 11.97
CA ASP A 108 0.37 19.03 11.82
C ASP A 108 -0.28 17.63 11.88
N SER A 109 -0.24 17.05 13.07
CA SER A 109 -0.88 15.75 13.38
C SER A 109 -2.39 15.72 13.08
N LYS A 110 -3.07 16.89 13.04
CA LYS A 110 -4.50 16.94 12.70
C LYS A 110 -4.71 16.63 11.23
N LEU A 111 -3.85 17.11 10.34
CA LEU A 111 -3.92 16.76 8.93
C LEU A 111 -3.68 15.27 8.71
N LEU A 112 -2.64 14.69 9.31
CA LEU A 112 -2.39 13.24 9.23
C LEU A 112 -3.60 12.41 9.69
N SER A 113 -4.26 12.80 10.78
CA SER A 113 -5.45 12.09 11.31
C SER A 113 -6.67 12.07 10.38
N LYS A 114 -6.66 12.83 9.27
CA LYS A 114 -7.73 12.74 8.26
C LYS A 114 -7.63 11.47 7.42
N ALA A 115 -6.48 10.80 7.39
CA ALA A 115 -6.33 9.51 6.73
C ALA A 115 -7.22 8.45 7.43
N PRO A 116 -8.16 7.80 6.71
CA PRO A 116 -9.04 6.80 7.29
C PRO A 116 -8.29 5.71 8.08
N GLY A 117 -8.71 5.45 9.31
CA GLY A 117 -8.09 4.43 10.16
C GLY A 117 -6.77 4.85 10.82
N LEU A 118 -6.33 6.11 10.67
CA LEU A 118 -5.31 6.71 11.52
C LEU A 118 -5.99 7.54 12.62
N GLY A 119 -6.14 6.97 13.81
CA GLY A 119 -6.67 7.72 14.96
C GLY A 119 -5.74 8.85 15.40
N ILE A 120 -6.25 9.85 16.13
CA ILE A 120 -5.50 11.03 16.61
C ILE A 120 -4.20 10.63 17.36
N LYS A 121 -4.25 9.58 18.19
CA LYS A 121 -3.07 9.08 18.92
C LYS A 121 -1.97 8.51 18.00
N GLY A 122 -2.36 7.94 16.86
CA GLY A 122 -1.41 7.43 15.87
C GLY A 122 -0.80 8.56 15.03
N ALA A 123 -1.54 9.65 14.82
CA ALA A 123 -1.07 10.80 14.04
C ALA A 123 -0.13 11.74 14.82
N GLN A 124 -0.07 11.63 16.15
CA GLN A 124 0.80 12.44 17.02
C GLN A 124 2.18 11.81 17.30
N LYS A 125 2.38 10.57 16.86
CA LYS A 125 3.64 9.83 17.02
C LYS A 125 4.48 9.98 15.76
#